data_AF-A0A1G6GTN0-F1
#
_entry.id   AF-A0A1G6GTN0-F1
#
_cell.length_a   1.000
_cell.length_b   1.000
_cell.length_c   1.000
_cell.angle_alpha   90.00
_cell.angle_beta   90.00
_cell.angle_gamma   90.00
#
_symmetry.space_group_name_H-M   'P 1'
#
loop_
_entity.id
_entity.type
_entity.pdbx_description
1 polymer ?
#
loop_
_entity_poly.entity_id
_entity_poly.type
_entity_poly.pdbx_seq_one_letter_code
_entity_poly.pdbx_strand_id
1 'polypeptide(L)'
;MKIIDLHHILYPMVTYYPSNDEVISYGLDFDITIHLEKSRNSQQWCLSFIERGVLRKDTLYFTNEYLACLGFLKIATKIISDIPDEMKVLDYREGVWYLLEKQQEFFLDVQCDLRHYSYSWNIKLDLKEILEYRAKGIKSLDDLAEKIYSSQPFYEESIFHFRKLDQNISAEEENAIIKFNQKRAEYVKKHYKSFTKSDPSIDISKNIFSKNILYWFMLIFSVIIILIIAKYFQ
;
A
#
# COMPACT_ATOMS: atom_id res chain seq x y z
N MET A 1 -5.18 -16.85 -4.91
CA MET A 1 -5.05 -15.48 -5.46
C MET A 1 -5.15 -15.52 -6.99
N LYS A 2 -5.73 -14.47 -7.59
CA LYS A 2 -5.96 -14.26 -9.02
C LYS A 2 -5.52 -12.85 -9.44
N ILE A 3 -5.47 -12.57 -10.74
CA ILE A 3 -5.11 -11.23 -11.25
C ILE A 3 -6.03 -10.13 -10.74
N ILE A 4 -7.33 -10.41 -10.59
CA ILE A 4 -8.25 -9.42 -10.00
C ILE A 4 -7.85 -9.04 -8.57
N ASP A 5 -7.27 -9.97 -7.81
CA ASP A 5 -6.78 -9.70 -6.46
C ASP A 5 -5.55 -8.77 -6.53
N LEU A 6 -4.63 -8.98 -7.50
CA LEU A 6 -3.51 -8.06 -7.74
C LEU A 6 -3.97 -6.64 -8.06
N HIS A 7 -4.99 -6.50 -8.91
CA HIS A 7 -5.54 -5.19 -9.26
C HIS A 7 -5.96 -4.42 -8.01
N HIS A 8 -6.66 -5.07 -7.07
CA HIS A 8 -7.09 -4.43 -5.83
C HIS A 8 -5.93 -4.10 -4.89
N ILE A 9 -4.95 -5.00 -4.74
CA ILE A 9 -3.77 -4.79 -3.90
C ILE A 9 -2.90 -3.62 -4.39
N LEU A 10 -2.82 -3.44 -5.71
CA LEU A 10 -1.92 -2.47 -6.34
C LEU A 10 -2.60 -1.15 -6.70
N TYR A 11 -3.93 -1.06 -6.53
CA TYR A 11 -4.70 0.14 -6.85
C TYR A 11 -4.24 1.35 -6.00
N PRO A 12 -4.16 2.58 -6.54
CA PRO A 12 -4.42 2.97 -7.94
C PRO A 12 -3.18 2.91 -8.85
N MET A 13 -2.07 2.33 -8.39
CA MET A 13 -0.77 2.34 -9.09
C MET A 13 -0.64 1.27 -10.18
N VAL A 14 -1.76 0.68 -10.60
CA VAL A 14 -1.81 -0.43 -11.54
C VAL A 14 -2.80 -0.15 -12.65
N THR A 15 -2.46 -0.57 -13.86
CA THR A 15 -3.40 -0.58 -14.99
C THR A 15 -3.82 -2.01 -15.27
N TYR A 16 -5.14 -2.25 -15.35
CA TYR A 16 -5.72 -3.57 -15.58
C TYR A 16 -6.67 -3.51 -16.78
N TYR A 17 -6.43 -4.38 -17.76
CA TYR A 17 -7.22 -4.46 -19.00
C TYR A 17 -7.98 -5.79 -19.09
N PRO A 18 -9.20 -5.88 -18.54
CA PRO A 18 -9.95 -7.13 -18.48
C PRO A 18 -10.47 -7.62 -19.84
N SER A 19 -10.54 -6.75 -20.86
CA SER A 19 -11.28 -7.02 -22.09
C SER A 19 -10.55 -7.84 -23.15
N ASN A 20 -9.21 -7.96 -23.11
CA ASN A 20 -8.48 -8.56 -24.23
C ASN A 20 -7.45 -9.66 -23.87
N ASP A 21 -6.80 -9.66 -22.70
CA ASP A 21 -5.68 -10.59 -22.45
C ASP A 21 -5.35 -10.85 -20.95
N GLU A 22 -6.21 -10.43 -20.00
CA GLU A 22 -5.92 -10.46 -18.55
C GLU A 22 -4.54 -9.87 -18.21
N VAL A 23 -4.22 -8.71 -18.81
CA VAL A 23 -2.92 -8.04 -18.62
C VAL A 23 -3.00 -7.09 -17.44
N ILE A 24 -1.97 -7.16 -16.60
CA ILE A 24 -1.75 -6.21 -15.51
C ILE A 24 -0.37 -5.56 -15.65
N SER A 25 -0.33 -4.23 -15.58
CA SER A 25 0.89 -3.43 -15.72
C SER A 25 1.09 -2.56 -14.48
N TYR A 26 2.29 -2.59 -13.92
CA TYR A 26 2.67 -1.82 -12.72
C TYR A 26 4.01 -1.11 -12.92
N GLY A 27 4.06 0.18 -12.61
CA GLY A 27 5.30 0.95 -12.62
C GLY A 27 6.14 0.60 -11.38
N LEU A 28 7.25 -0.11 -11.59
CA LEU A 28 8.14 -0.53 -10.51
C LEU A 28 9.06 0.62 -10.07
N ASP A 29 9.56 1.38 -11.04
CA ASP A 29 10.43 2.55 -10.87
C ASP A 29 10.21 3.51 -12.05
N PHE A 30 10.83 4.69 -12.05
CA PHE A 30 10.69 5.72 -13.09
C PHE A 30 10.86 5.17 -14.52
N ASP A 31 11.73 4.18 -14.69
CA ASP A 31 12.09 3.64 -16.01
C ASP A 31 11.60 2.21 -16.24
N ILE A 32 11.06 1.52 -15.22
CA ILE A 32 10.75 0.08 -15.29
C ILE A 32 9.27 -0.16 -15.04
N THR A 33 8.60 -0.80 -15.99
CA THR A 33 7.25 -1.34 -15.84
C THR A 33 7.30 -2.85 -15.87
N ILE A 34 6.57 -3.51 -14.97
CA ILE A 34 6.36 -4.95 -14.99
C ILE A 34 5.00 -5.26 -15.59
N HIS A 35 4.96 -6.24 -16.50
CA HIS A 35 3.76 -6.70 -17.19
C HIS A 35 3.55 -8.17 -16.86
N LEU A 36 2.36 -8.53 -16.39
CA LEU A 36 1.95 -9.91 -16.26
C LEU A 36 0.78 -10.18 -17.20
N GLU A 37 0.94 -11.20 -18.03
CA GLU A 37 -0.05 -11.60 -19.02
C GLU A 37 -0.09 -13.12 -19.17
N LYS A 38 -1.19 -13.64 -19.71
CA LYS A 38 -1.29 -15.06 -20.07
C LYS A 38 -0.80 -15.24 -21.51
N SER A 39 0.23 -16.05 -21.70
CA SER A 39 0.74 -16.40 -23.03
C SER A 39 -0.33 -17.12 -23.85
N ARG A 40 -0.69 -16.54 -25.00
CA ARG A 40 -1.64 -17.12 -25.96
C ARG A 40 -1.15 -18.45 -26.53
N ASN A 41 0.16 -18.67 -26.59
CA ASN A 41 0.75 -19.83 -27.27
C ASN A 41 1.00 -21.02 -26.34
N SER A 42 1.33 -20.78 -25.06
CA SER A 42 1.76 -21.84 -24.14
C SER A 42 0.83 -22.09 -22.96
N GLN A 43 -0.25 -21.30 -22.80
CA GLN A 43 -1.11 -21.29 -21.61
C GLN A 43 -0.35 -20.97 -20.29
N GLN A 44 0.92 -20.59 -20.37
CA GLN A 44 1.73 -20.17 -19.24
C GLN A 44 1.52 -18.69 -18.95
N TRP A 45 1.80 -18.29 -17.73
CA TRP A 45 1.79 -16.89 -17.32
C TRP A 45 3.19 -16.30 -17.49
N CYS A 46 3.27 -15.13 -18.12
CA CYS A 46 4.52 -14.47 -18.48
C CYS A 46 4.64 -13.16 -17.70
N LEU A 47 5.74 -13.01 -16.98
CA LEU A 47 6.11 -11.76 -16.32
C LEU A 47 7.28 -11.13 -17.06
N SER A 48 7.00 -10.01 -17.72
CA SER A 48 7.93 -9.27 -18.56
C SER A 48 8.29 -7.93 -17.94
N PHE A 49 9.51 -7.46 -18.23
CA PHE A 49 10.02 -6.17 -17.74
C PHE A 49 10.24 -5.25 -18.93
N ILE A 50 9.65 -4.07 -18.88
CA ILE A 50 9.81 -3.04 -19.90
C ILE A 50 10.62 -1.91 -19.28
N GLU A 51 11.82 -1.68 -19.81
CA GLU A 51 12.68 -0.58 -19.41
C GLU A 51 12.70 0.48 -20.51
N ARG A 52 12.23 1.70 -20.20
CA ARG A 52 12.19 2.83 -21.16
C ARG A 52 11.53 2.46 -22.50
N GLY A 53 10.45 1.67 -22.44
CA GLY A 53 9.71 1.19 -23.61
C GLY A 53 10.32 -0.03 -24.31
N VAL A 54 11.43 -0.58 -23.82
CA VAL A 54 12.10 -1.74 -24.41
C VAL A 54 11.91 -2.97 -23.52
N LEU A 55 11.45 -4.08 -24.12
CA LEU A 55 11.32 -5.37 -23.43
C LEU A 55 12.71 -5.93 -23.06
N ARG A 56 12.93 -6.18 -21.76
CA ARG A 56 14.12 -6.89 -21.27
C ARG A 56 14.03 -8.38 -21.59
N LYS A 57 15.20 -9.02 -21.73
CA LYS A 57 15.29 -10.47 -22.00
C LYS A 57 14.87 -11.35 -20.81
N ASP A 58 14.80 -10.78 -19.61
CA ASP A 58 14.60 -11.50 -18.35
C ASP A 58 13.11 -11.81 -18.08
N THR A 59 12.42 -12.40 -19.04
CA THR A 59 11.01 -12.80 -18.86
C THR A 59 10.92 -14.06 -18.01
N LEU A 60 10.07 -14.03 -16.99
CA LEU A 60 9.78 -15.19 -16.14
C LEU A 60 8.50 -15.87 -16.59
N TYR A 61 8.47 -17.20 -16.46
CA TYR A 61 7.34 -18.03 -16.85
C TYR A 61 6.82 -18.82 -15.65
N PHE A 62 5.51 -18.83 -15.49
CA PHE A 62 4.83 -19.52 -14.39
C PHE A 62 3.80 -20.50 -14.94
N THR A 63 3.64 -21.63 -14.26
CA THR A 63 2.75 -22.72 -14.66
C THR A 63 1.28 -22.43 -14.40
N ASN A 64 0.97 -21.50 -13.49
CA ASN A 64 -0.39 -21.10 -13.16
C ASN A 64 -0.46 -19.64 -12.69
N GLU A 65 -1.68 -19.11 -12.68
CA GLU A 65 -1.99 -17.71 -12.36
C GLU A 65 -1.55 -17.33 -10.95
N TYR A 66 -1.79 -18.24 -9.99
CA TYR A 66 -1.51 -18.01 -8.58
C TYR A 66 -0.01 -17.78 -8.32
N LEU A 67 0.85 -18.65 -8.86
CA LEU A 67 2.31 -18.50 -8.74
C LEU A 67 2.80 -17.24 -9.45
N ALA A 68 2.20 -16.91 -10.60
CA ALA A 68 2.55 -15.69 -11.33
C ALA A 68 2.21 -14.43 -10.54
N CYS A 69 1.06 -14.41 -9.87
CA CYS A 69 0.64 -13.31 -9.00
C CYS A 69 1.56 -13.17 -7.77
N LEU A 70 1.97 -14.28 -7.15
CA LEU A 70 2.94 -14.24 -6.05
C LEU A 70 4.29 -13.68 -6.49
N GLY A 71 4.83 -14.20 -7.61
CA GLY A 71 6.08 -13.71 -8.19
C GLY A 71 6.01 -12.22 -8.53
N PHE A 72 4.89 -11.78 -9.10
CA PHE A 72 4.63 -10.37 -9.39
C PHE A 72 4.73 -9.50 -8.13
N LEU A 73 3.96 -9.83 -7.07
CA LEU A 73 3.95 -9.03 -5.84
C LEU A 73 5.31 -9.02 -5.15
N LYS A 74 6.04 -10.13 -5.22
CA LYS A 74 7.39 -10.25 -4.66
C LYS A 74 8.38 -9.32 -5.36
N ILE A 75 8.33 -9.27 -6.69
CA ILE A 75 9.13 -8.37 -7.52
C ILE A 75 8.71 -6.91 -7.31
N ALA A 76 7.41 -6.65 -7.20
CA ALA A 76 6.86 -5.34 -6.85
C ALA A 76 7.14 -4.93 -5.39
N THR A 77 7.84 -5.76 -4.62
CA THR A 77 8.17 -5.55 -3.20
C THR A 77 6.96 -5.36 -2.29
N LYS A 78 5.79 -5.85 -2.69
CA LYS A 78 4.54 -5.80 -1.92
C LYS A 78 4.43 -6.90 -0.87
N ILE A 79 5.00 -8.07 -1.15
CA ILE A 79 5.04 -9.20 -0.23
C ILE A 79 6.48 -9.59 0.11
N ILE A 80 6.66 -10.26 1.25
CA ILE A 80 7.98 -10.68 1.72
C ILE A 80 8.42 -12.02 1.11
N SER A 81 7.49 -12.92 0.82
CA SER A 81 7.76 -14.27 0.33
C SER A 81 6.72 -14.65 -0.72
N ASP A 82 7.17 -15.24 -1.82
CA ASP A 82 6.34 -15.81 -2.88
C ASP A 82 6.16 -17.34 -2.70
N ILE A 83 6.59 -17.90 -1.57
CA ILE A 83 6.39 -19.32 -1.26
C ILE A 83 4.90 -19.57 -0.95
N PRO A 84 4.21 -20.47 -1.67
CA PRO A 84 2.78 -20.71 -1.50
C PRO A 84 2.34 -21.11 -0.09
N ASP A 85 3.18 -21.91 0.58
CA ASP A 85 2.88 -22.50 1.89
C ASP A 85 3.21 -21.56 3.05
N GLU A 86 3.88 -20.44 2.79
CA GLU A 86 4.12 -19.42 3.82
C GLU A 86 2.97 -18.41 3.85
N MET A 87 2.46 -18.11 5.05
CA MET A 87 1.50 -17.02 5.21
C MET A 87 2.18 -15.68 4.97
N LYS A 88 1.48 -14.78 4.26
CA LYS A 88 2.01 -13.49 3.85
C LYS A 88 0.93 -12.42 3.89
N VAL A 89 1.29 -11.24 4.36
CA VAL A 89 0.45 -10.04 4.27
C VAL A 89 0.44 -9.57 2.82
N LEU A 90 -0.77 -9.44 2.24
CA LEU A 90 -0.99 -8.93 0.89
C LEU A 90 -1.28 -7.44 0.88
N ASP A 91 -2.08 -6.98 1.83
CA ASP A 91 -2.53 -5.59 1.95
C ASP A 91 -2.89 -5.28 3.41
N TYR A 92 -3.00 -4.01 3.76
CA TYR A 92 -3.35 -3.60 5.11
C TYR A 92 -3.92 -2.19 5.16
N ARG A 93 -4.76 -1.95 6.16
CA ARG A 93 -5.12 -0.60 6.60
C ARG A 93 -4.50 -0.36 7.97
N GLU A 94 -3.63 0.63 8.05
CA GLU A 94 -2.87 0.95 9.26
C GLU A 94 -3.78 1.11 10.49
N GLY A 95 -3.53 0.28 11.51
CA GLY A 95 -4.30 0.28 12.76
C GLY A 95 -5.70 -0.32 12.68
N VAL A 96 -6.12 -0.86 11.52
CA VAL A 96 -7.49 -1.38 11.34
C VAL A 96 -7.47 -2.86 10.98
N TRP A 97 -6.80 -3.26 9.90
CA TRP A 97 -6.80 -4.66 9.48
C TRP A 97 -5.60 -5.04 8.61
N TYR A 98 -5.30 -6.33 8.57
CA TYR A 98 -4.35 -6.97 7.66
C TYR A 98 -5.07 -8.02 6.81
N LEU A 99 -4.85 -7.98 5.50
CA LEU A 99 -5.26 -9.04 4.57
C LEU A 99 -4.08 -9.97 4.35
N LEU A 100 -4.26 -11.26 4.62
CA LEU A 100 -3.23 -12.27 4.45
C LEU A 100 -3.65 -13.37 3.49
N GLU A 101 -2.66 -14.10 2.99
CA GLU A 101 -2.86 -15.24 2.10
C GLU A 101 -1.90 -16.39 2.42
N LYS A 102 -2.40 -17.62 2.32
CA LYS A 102 -1.64 -18.87 2.35
C LYS A 102 -2.37 -19.90 1.50
N GLN A 103 -1.67 -20.58 0.59
CA GLN A 103 -2.22 -21.65 -0.23
C GLN A 103 -3.55 -21.31 -0.95
N GLN A 104 -3.67 -20.08 -1.48
CA GLN A 104 -4.85 -19.50 -2.12
C GLN A 104 -6.02 -19.18 -1.19
N GLU A 105 -5.87 -19.40 0.11
CA GLU A 105 -6.84 -19.02 1.14
C GLU A 105 -6.54 -17.62 1.66
N PHE A 106 -7.60 -16.86 1.95
CA PHE A 106 -7.49 -15.49 2.45
C PHE A 106 -7.91 -15.42 3.91
N PHE A 107 -7.16 -14.64 4.66
CA PHE A 107 -7.40 -14.38 6.08
C PHE A 107 -7.48 -12.87 6.30
N LEU A 108 -8.31 -12.46 7.23
CA LEU A 108 -8.44 -11.08 7.64
C LEU A 108 -8.20 -11.02 9.15
N ASP A 109 -7.18 -10.28 9.56
CA ASP A 109 -6.97 -9.91 10.95
C ASP A 109 -7.45 -8.48 11.17
N VAL A 110 -8.38 -8.31 12.10
CA VAL A 110 -9.03 -7.03 12.40
C VAL A 110 -8.62 -6.58 13.79
N GLN A 111 -8.04 -5.39 13.87
CA GLN A 111 -7.74 -4.75 15.13
C GLN A 111 -9.05 -4.27 15.78
N CYS A 112 -9.26 -4.70 17.02
CA CYS A 112 -10.42 -4.37 17.82
C CYS A 112 -10.01 -3.74 19.14
N ASP A 113 -10.92 -2.96 19.71
CA ASP A 113 -10.75 -2.33 21.01
C ASP A 113 -11.93 -2.67 21.91
N LEU A 114 -11.64 -3.07 23.14
CA LEU A 114 -12.62 -3.26 24.21
C LEU A 114 -12.21 -2.40 25.39
N ARG A 115 -12.86 -1.23 25.54
CA ARG A 115 -12.56 -0.22 26.56
C ARG A 115 -11.11 0.28 26.47
N HIS A 116 -10.23 -0.24 27.31
CA HIS A 116 -8.80 0.12 27.39
C HIS A 116 -7.88 -1.03 26.94
N TYR A 117 -8.44 -2.09 26.35
CA TYR A 117 -7.71 -3.26 25.89
C TYR A 117 -7.86 -3.41 24.38
N SER A 118 -6.74 -3.42 23.67
CA SER A 118 -6.69 -3.65 22.22
C SER A 118 -6.36 -5.12 21.96
N TYR A 119 -7.04 -5.74 21.00
CA TYR A 119 -6.88 -7.14 20.63
C TYR A 119 -7.12 -7.31 19.13
N SER A 120 -6.74 -8.47 18.57
CA SER A 120 -7.02 -8.77 17.17
C SER A 120 -8.03 -9.92 17.02
N TRP A 121 -8.90 -9.80 16.02
CA TRP A 121 -9.83 -10.85 15.64
C TRP A 121 -9.52 -11.32 14.23
N ASN A 122 -9.02 -12.54 14.12
CA ASN A 122 -8.59 -13.13 12.87
C ASN A 122 -9.61 -14.15 12.41
N ILE A 123 -9.93 -14.12 11.12
CA ILE A 123 -10.88 -15.03 10.51
C ILE A 123 -10.37 -15.49 9.16
N LYS A 124 -10.78 -16.69 8.76
CA LYS A 124 -10.69 -17.12 7.37
C LYS A 124 -11.87 -16.52 6.61
N LEU A 125 -11.57 -15.92 5.46
CA LEU A 125 -12.62 -15.39 4.58
C LEU A 125 -13.36 -16.54 3.90
N ASP A 126 -14.68 -16.47 3.90
CA ASP A 126 -15.51 -17.40 3.16
C ASP A 126 -15.59 -17.02 1.67
N LEU A 127 -16.23 -17.89 0.87
CA LEU A 127 -16.35 -17.65 -0.56
C LEU A 127 -17.13 -16.36 -0.89
N LYS A 128 -18.15 -16.01 -0.10
CA LYS A 128 -18.96 -14.81 -0.32
C LYS A 128 -18.12 -13.57 -0.06
N GLU A 129 -17.37 -13.53 1.03
CA GLU A 129 -16.48 -12.43 1.39
C GLU A 129 -15.36 -12.26 0.36
N ILE A 130 -14.78 -13.36 -0.14
CA ILE A 130 -13.78 -13.31 -1.22
C ILE A 130 -14.39 -12.75 -2.52
N LEU A 131 -15.63 -13.13 -2.86
CA LEU A 131 -16.32 -12.60 -4.04
C LEU A 131 -16.66 -11.12 -3.87
N GLU A 132 -17.08 -10.69 -2.68
CA GLU A 132 -17.31 -9.28 -2.36
C GLU A 132 -16.01 -8.47 -2.47
N TYR A 133 -14.89 -9.02 -2.00
CA TYR A 133 -13.56 -8.44 -2.18
C TYR A 133 -13.18 -8.27 -3.65
N ARG A 134 -13.38 -9.31 -4.46
CA ARG A 134 -13.09 -9.21 -5.90
C ARG A 134 -13.99 -8.21 -6.63
N ALA A 135 -15.20 -7.99 -6.15
CA ALA A 135 -16.13 -7.04 -6.75
C ALA A 135 -15.87 -5.58 -6.33
N LYS A 136 -15.51 -5.34 -5.05
CA LYS A 136 -15.48 -3.99 -4.46
C LYS A 136 -14.09 -3.55 -3.99
N GLY A 137 -13.10 -4.45 -4.01
CA GLY A 137 -11.75 -4.22 -3.49
C GLY A 137 -11.74 -3.90 -2.00
N ILE A 138 -10.81 -3.02 -1.62
CA ILE A 138 -10.52 -2.59 -0.24
C ILE A 138 -11.79 -2.20 0.54
N LYS A 139 -12.77 -1.56 -0.11
CA LYS A 139 -14.01 -1.13 0.56
C LYS A 139 -14.78 -2.29 1.22
N SER A 140 -14.80 -3.47 0.59
CA SER A 140 -15.45 -4.63 1.20
C SER A 140 -14.74 -5.13 2.47
N LEU A 141 -13.41 -4.99 2.53
CA LEU A 141 -12.61 -5.36 3.70
C LEU A 141 -12.85 -4.36 4.82
N ASP A 142 -12.96 -3.06 4.51
CA ASP A 142 -13.36 -2.04 5.47
C ASP A 142 -14.75 -2.32 6.04
N ASP A 143 -15.73 -2.58 5.16
CA ASP A 143 -17.10 -2.88 5.55
C ASP A 143 -17.17 -4.17 6.41
N LEU A 144 -16.32 -5.17 6.11
CA LEU A 144 -16.24 -6.42 6.88
C LEU A 144 -15.55 -6.21 8.24
N ALA A 145 -14.44 -5.47 8.27
CA ALA A 145 -13.74 -5.13 9.50
C ALA A 145 -14.67 -4.36 10.46
N GLU A 146 -15.45 -3.40 9.95
CA GLU A 146 -16.43 -2.67 10.76
C GLU A 146 -17.54 -3.59 11.30
N LYS A 147 -18.02 -4.56 10.51
CA LYS A 147 -19.00 -5.56 10.98
C LYS A 147 -18.41 -6.45 12.08
N ILE A 148 -17.16 -6.88 11.93
CA ILE A 148 -16.46 -7.66 12.94
C ILE A 148 -16.35 -6.83 14.21
N TYR A 149 -15.76 -5.64 14.12
CA TYR A 149 -15.58 -4.72 15.24
C TYR A 149 -16.90 -4.43 15.98
N SER A 150 -17.93 -3.99 15.26
CA SER A 150 -19.23 -3.61 15.83
C SER A 150 -19.98 -4.79 16.45
N SER A 151 -19.75 -6.01 15.99
CA SER A 151 -20.31 -7.22 16.58
C SER A 151 -19.68 -7.59 17.93
N GLN A 152 -18.52 -7.00 18.27
CA GLN A 152 -17.72 -7.32 19.45
C GLN A 152 -17.43 -8.83 19.56
N PRO A 153 -16.55 -9.36 18.71
CA PRO A 153 -16.47 -10.79 18.44
C PRO A 153 -15.91 -11.62 19.60
N PHE A 154 -15.37 -10.95 20.62
CA PHE A 154 -15.04 -11.55 21.91
C PHE A 154 -16.25 -12.22 22.58
N TYR A 155 -17.46 -11.71 22.38
CA TYR A 155 -18.68 -12.24 22.98
C TYR A 155 -19.36 -13.30 22.09
N GLU A 156 -19.92 -14.34 22.71
CA GLU A 156 -20.53 -15.50 22.02
C GLU A 156 -21.75 -15.13 21.16
N GLU A 157 -22.39 -14.00 21.45
CA GLU A 157 -23.52 -13.46 20.68
C GLU A 157 -23.09 -12.94 19.30
N SER A 158 -21.80 -12.68 19.10
CA SER A 158 -21.28 -12.29 17.80
C SER A 158 -21.29 -13.45 16.82
N ILE A 159 -21.80 -13.19 15.61
CA ILE A 159 -21.73 -14.13 14.49
C ILE A 159 -20.28 -14.46 14.07
N PHE A 160 -19.29 -13.70 14.53
CA PHE A 160 -17.87 -13.92 14.24
C PHE A 160 -17.12 -14.63 15.37
N HIS A 161 -17.77 -14.89 16.51
CA HIS A 161 -17.14 -15.51 17.67
C HIS A 161 -16.53 -16.88 17.32
N PHE A 162 -17.35 -17.76 16.75
CA PHE A 162 -16.94 -19.12 16.36
C PHE A 162 -16.13 -19.18 15.07
N ARG A 163 -15.79 -18.03 14.47
CA ARG A 163 -14.97 -17.94 13.25
C ARG A 163 -13.50 -17.62 13.53
N LYS A 164 -13.13 -17.36 14.79
CA LYS A 164 -11.74 -17.13 15.19
C LYS A 164 -10.88 -18.31 14.74
N LEU A 165 -9.70 -18.01 14.21
CA LEU A 165 -8.77 -19.06 13.77
C LEU A 165 -8.26 -19.86 14.98
N ASP A 166 -7.87 -21.11 14.72
CA ASP A 166 -7.17 -21.89 15.73
C ASP A 166 -5.82 -21.27 16.08
N GLN A 167 -5.26 -21.70 17.22
CA GLN A 167 -4.02 -21.13 17.75
C GLN A 167 -2.81 -21.29 16.83
N ASN A 168 -2.73 -22.40 16.08
CA ASN A 168 -1.57 -22.65 15.22
C ASN A 168 -1.60 -21.71 14.01
N ILE A 169 -2.75 -21.60 13.34
CA ILE A 169 -2.90 -20.67 12.22
C ILE A 169 -2.74 -19.22 12.69
N SER A 170 -3.30 -18.87 13.85
CA SER A 170 -3.14 -17.53 14.44
C SER A 170 -1.66 -17.18 14.70
N ALA A 171 -0.86 -18.14 15.17
CA ALA A 171 0.57 -17.91 15.38
C ALA A 171 1.35 -17.71 14.07
N GLU A 172 0.98 -18.43 13.00
CA GLU A 172 1.57 -18.20 11.68
C GLU A 172 1.25 -16.79 11.14
N GLU A 173 0.01 -16.36 11.33
CA GLU A 173 -0.47 -15.03 10.93
C GLU A 173 0.26 -13.91 11.67
N GLU A 174 0.34 -14.00 13.01
CA GLU A 174 1.06 -13.03 13.83
C GLU A 174 2.53 -12.90 13.38
N ASN A 175 3.20 -14.02 13.12
CA ASN A 175 4.56 -14.03 12.60
C ASN A 175 4.67 -13.36 11.23
N ALA A 176 3.70 -13.57 10.34
CA ALA A 176 3.68 -12.93 9.02
C ALA A 176 3.52 -11.40 9.14
N ILE A 177 2.64 -10.92 10.03
CA ILE A 177 2.43 -9.50 10.30
C ILE A 177 3.68 -8.87 10.91
N ILE A 178 4.31 -9.51 11.90
CA ILE A 178 5.55 -9.02 12.52
C ILE A 178 6.65 -8.88 11.46
N LYS A 179 6.87 -9.91 10.65
CA LYS A 179 7.88 -9.91 9.57
C LYS A 179 7.60 -8.77 8.58
N PHE A 180 6.33 -8.57 8.20
CA PHE A 180 5.89 -7.50 7.31
C PHE A 180 6.18 -6.11 7.86
N ASN A 181 5.77 -5.85 9.09
CA ASN A 181 5.98 -4.56 9.73
C ASN A 181 7.47 -4.25 9.93
N GLN A 182 8.30 -5.25 10.26
CA GLN A 182 9.76 -5.08 10.32
C GLN A 182 10.35 -4.71 8.96
N LYS A 183 10.00 -5.45 7.90
CA LYS A 183 10.48 -5.18 6.54
C LYS A 183 10.06 -3.79 6.06
N ARG A 184 8.82 -3.38 6.34
CA ARG A 184 8.30 -2.03 6.05
C ARG A 184 9.12 -0.97 6.77
N ALA A 185 9.39 -1.14 8.07
CA ALA A 185 10.18 -0.19 8.84
C ALA A 185 11.62 -0.07 8.32
N GLU A 186 12.26 -1.18 7.93
CA GLU A 186 13.57 -1.18 7.30
C GLU A 186 13.58 -0.43 5.97
N TYR A 187 12.57 -0.67 5.12
CA TYR A 187 12.42 0.02 3.83
C TYR A 187 12.28 1.52 4.04
N VAL A 188 11.40 1.96 4.94
CA VAL A 188 11.22 3.37 5.29
C VAL A 188 12.53 3.97 5.80
N LYS A 189 13.22 3.31 6.73
CA LYS A 189 14.50 3.79 7.28
C LYS A 189 15.59 3.93 6.22
N LYS A 190 15.66 3.00 5.25
CA LYS A 190 16.64 3.02 4.15
C LYS A 190 16.41 4.22 3.22
N HIS A 191 15.17 4.46 2.83
CA HIS A 191 14.83 5.53 1.87
C HIS A 191 14.66 6.89 2.53
N TYR A 192 14.29 6.97 3.81
CA TYR A 192 14.28 8.24 4.56
C TYR A 192 15.69 8.84 4.65
N LYS A 193 16.72 8.02 4.87
CA LYS A 193 18.12 8.48 4.89
C LYS A 193 18.62 9.04 3.55
N SER A 194 18.04 8.63 2.41
CA SER A 194 18.39 9.21 1.11
C SER A 194 17.77 10.60 0.91
N PHE A 195 16.60 10.89 1.52
CA PHE A 195 16.00 12.22 1.44
C PHE A 195 16.64 13.26 2.37
N THR A 196 17.25 12.85 3.49
CA THR A 196 17.93 13.77 4.41
C THR A 196 19.34 14.19 3.97
N LYS A 197 19.91 13.59 2.91
CA LYS A 197 21.08 14.17 2.23
C LYS A 197 20.60 15.27 1.29
N SER A 198 20.06 16.34 1.85
CA SER A 198 19.97 17.61 1.13
C SER A 198 21.39 18.07 0.85
N ASP A 199 21.68 18.30 -0.42
CA ASP A 199 22.84 19.05 -0.90
C ASP A 199 23.02 20.30 0.00
N PRO A 200 24.18 20.53 0.65
CA PRO A 200 24.36 21.61 1.63
C PRO A 200 24.33 23.03 1.03
N SER A 201 23.87 23.19 -0.22
CA SER A 201 23.90 24.45 -0.96
C SER A 201 22.56 25.20 -1.04
N ILE A 202 21.45 24.66 -0.52
CA ILE A 202 20.19 25.42 -0.44
C ILE A 202 20.00 25.95 0.99
N ASP A 203 20.72 27.02 1.27
CA ASP A 203 20.51 27.88 2.43
C ASP A 203 19.18 28.65 2.25
N ILE A 204 18.08 28.04 2.68
CA ILE A 204 16.71 28.59 2.63
C ILE A 204 16.65 29.94 3.38
N SER A 205 17.55 30.19 4.34
CA SER A 205 17.59 31.45 5.09
C SER A 205 17.95 32.66 4.21
N LYS A 206 18.74 32.47 3.15
CA LYS A 206 19.11 33.54 2.22
C LYS A 206 18.02 33.92 1.22
N ASN A 207 17.12 33.00 0.89
CA ASN A 207 16.11 33.24 -0.16
C ASN A 207 14.85 33.96 0.37
N ILE A 208 14.62 33.93 1.69
CA ILE A 208 13.51 34.65 2.33
C ILE A 208 13.88 36.13 2.53
N PHE A 209 15.14 36.43 2.85
CA PHE A 209 15.60 37.81 3.02
C PHE A 209 15.73 38.59 1.70
N SER A 210 16.14 37.93 0.61
CA SER A 210 16.35 38.62 -0.67
C SER A 210 15.05 39.00 -1.39
N LYS A 211 13.97 38.23 -1.21
CA LYS A 211 12.68 38.49 -1.89
C LYS A 211 11.82 39.59 -1.24
N ASN A 212 12.06 39.93 0.02
CA ASN A 212 11.24 40.90 0.76
C ASN A 212 11.89 42.27 0.99
N ILE A 213 13.16 42.45 0.61
CA ILE A 213 13.86 43.73 0.77
C ILE A 213 13.15 44.89 0.04
N LEU A 214 12.68 44.66 -1.19
CA LEU A 214 11.98 45.70 -1.95
C LEU A 214 10.64 46.10 -1.29
N TYR A 215 9.94 45.16 -0.67
CA TYR A 215 8.66 45.39 0.01
C TYR A 215 8.85 46.21 1.29
N TRP A 216 9.91 45.91 2.06
CA TRP A 216 10.26 46.67 3.26
C TRP A 216 10.71 48.10 2.92
N PHE A 217 11.47 48.29 1.84
CA PHE A 217 11.84 49.64 1.37
C PHE A 217 10.62 50.48 0.98
N MET A 218 9.65 49.90 0.26
CA MET A 218 8.42 50.60 -0.11
C MET A 218 7.58 50.98 1.12
N LEU A 219 7.51 50.10 2.12
CA LEU A 219 6.75 50.35 3.35
C LEU A 219 7.38 51.47 4.17
N ILE A 220 8.71 51.46 4.35
CA ILE A 220 9.44 52.55 5.03
C ILE A 220 9.27 53.88 4.28
N PHE A 221 9.37 53.88 2.94
CA PHE A 221 9.22 55.10 2.15
C PHE A 221 7.80 55.69 2.26
N SER A 222 6.78 54.83 2.28
CA SER A 222 5.39 55.26 2.45
C SER A 222 5.14 55.89 3.83
N VAL A 223 5.73 55.32 4.90
CA VAL A 223 5.63 55.87 6.25
C VAL A 223 6.35 57.21 6.36
N ILE A 224 7.52 57.36 5.74
CA ILE A 224 8.26 58.63 5.71
C ILE A 224 7.46 59.71 4.97
N ILE A 225 6.85 59.39 3.82
CA ILE A 225 6.00 60.34 3.08
C ILE A 225 4.81 60.80 3.94
N ILE A 226 4.14 59.87 4.62
CA ILE A 226 3.00 60.20 5.50
C ILE A 226 3.43 61.12 6.63
N LEU A 227 4.60 60.86 7.25
CA LEU A 227 5.14 61.71 8.31
C LEU A 227 5.55 63.10 7.83
N ILE A 228 6.08 63.22 6.61
CA ILE A 228 6.41 64.52 6.00
C ILE A 228 5.14 65.32 5.70
N ILE A 229 4.11 64.67 5.14
CA ILE A 229 2.82 65.31 4.86
C ILE A 229 2.14 65.77 6.16
N ALA A 230 2.12 64.92 7.19
CA ALA A 230 1.55 65.26 8.49
C ALA A 230 2.22 66.49 9.14
N LYS A 231 3.52 66.68 8.88
CA LYS A 231 4.27 67.84 9.40
C LYS A 231 4.07 69.13 8.58
N TYR A 232 3.60 69.03 7.34
CA TYR A 232 3.29 70.18 6.48
C TYR A 232 1.86 70.72 6.64
N PHE A 233 0.98 69.93 7.29
CA PHE A 233 -0.42 70.29 7.57
C PHE A 233 -0.69 70.63 9.05
N GLN A 234 0.37 70.91 9.82
CA GLN A 234 0.35 71.44 11.19
C GLN A 234 0.97 72.84 11.20
#